data_AF-A0A643ESH7-F1
#
_entry.id   AF-A0A643ESH7-F1
#
_cell.length_a   1.000
_cell.length_b   1.000
_cell.length_c   1.000
_cell.angle_alpha   90.00
_cell.angle_beta   90.00
_cell.angle_gamma   90.00
#
_symmetry.space_group_name_H-M   'P 1'
#
loop_
_entity.id
_entity.type
_entity.pdbx_description
1 polymer ?
#
loop_
_entity_poly.entity_id
_entity_poly.type
_entity_poly.pdbx_seq_one_letter_code
_entity_poly.pdbx_strand_id
1 'polypeptide(L)'
;MGILSLLRSNLFWIALIAVLYSAAVVIHGSASYDRGYATGRAEGDAALLNLQLQHTNERAQALQDALVQYKQQVARANQAEEQLLQVQQQLTDTRHQLQERIAHVSTAYRAAPGAAPTAIPRCVFTRGWVRDFNTALGAGLPAAGARADSAGAQTATWPAAGSDAELLESGVTPADILAFAQDYGAWSLRNLAQLNALLEQGE
;
A
#
# COMPACT_ATOMS: atom_id res chain seq x y z
N MET A 1 41.23 96.00 -25.83
CA MET A 1 41.90 96.13 -24.51
C MET A 1 41.08 95.55 -23.34
N GLY A 2 40.02 94.73 -23.54
CA GLY A 2 39.24 94.15 -22.42
C GLY A 2 39.54 92.67 -22.11
N ILE A 3 39.98 91.91 -23.11
CA ILE A 3 40.23 90.46 -22.98
C ILE A 3 41.52 90.19 -22.18
N LEU A 4 42.53 91.07 -22.33
CA LEU A 4 43.81 90.98 -21.62
C LEU A 4 43.72 91.39 -20.13
N SER A 5 42.74 92.21 -19.73
CA SER A 5 42.51 92.56 -18.31
C SER A 5 41.68 91.52 -17.56
N LEU A 6 40.77 90.82 -18.26
CA LEU A 6 40.03 89.68 -17.72
C LEU A 6 40.96 88.48 -17.41
N LEU A 7 41.93 88.20 -18.30
CA LEU A 7 42.92 87.13 -18.09
C LEU A 7 43.87 87.38 -16.89
N ARG A 8 44.01 88.63 -16.45
CA ARG A 8 44.91 89.03 -15.35
C ARG A 8 44.20 89.15 -14.00
N SER A 9 42.89 88.94 -13.96
CA SER A 9 42.07 88.98 -12.75
C SER A 9 42.00 87.60 -12.09
N ASN A 10 42.32 87.52 -10.79
CA ASN A 10 42.23 86.28 -10.02
C ASN A 10 40.82 85.67 -10.04
N LEU A 11 39.78 86.49 -10.17
CA LEU A 11 38.37 86.05 -10.26
C LEU A 11 38.09 85.23 -11.53
N PHE A 12 38.74 85.56 -12.66
CA PHE A 12 38.57 84.80 -13.90
C PHE A 12 39.15 83.38 -13.78
N TRP A 13 40.35 83.25 -13.20
CA TRP A 13 40.97 81.95 -12.95
C TRP A 13 40.22 81.11 -11.93
N ILE A 14 39.67 81.72 -10.87
CA ILE A 14 38.83 81.02 -9.88
C ILE A 14 37.55 80.48 -10.53
N ALA A 15 36.86 81.29 -11.34
CA ALA A 15 35.66 80.86 -12.05
C ALA A 15 35.95 79.73 -13.05
N LEU A 16 37.05 79.83 -13.80
CA LEU A 16 37.49 78.79 -14.72
C LEU A 16 37.77 77.46 -14.00
N ILE A 17 38.49 77.51 -12.88
CA ILE A 17 38.80 76.31 -12.06
C ILE A 17 37.52 75.69 -11.51
N ALA A 18 36.57 76.49 -11.02
CA ALA A 18 35.29 75.98 -10.52
C ALA A 18 34.47 75.27 -11.61
N VAL A 19 34.43 75.84 -12.82
CA VAL A 19 33.76 75.23 -13.98
C VAL A 19 34.46 73.93 -14.38
N LEU A 20 35.79 73.93 -14.52
CA LEU A 20 36.54 72.72 -14.86
C LEU A 20 36.40 71.62 -13.80
N TYR A 21 36.41 71.98 -12.51
CA TYR A 21 36.19 71.04 -11.42
C TYR A 21 34.77 70.45 -11.46
N SER A 22 33.74 71.28 -11.66
CA SER A 22 32.36 70.79 -11.79
C SER A 22 32.17 69.87 -13.00
N ALA A 23 32.78 70.20 -14.14
CA ALA A 23 32.76 69.36 -15.33
C ALA A 23 33.49 68.02 -15.08
N ALA A 24 34.66 68.06 -14.42
CA ALA A 24 35.39 66.85 -14.06
C ALA A 24 34.59 65.94 -13.12
N VAL A 25 33.91 66.51 -12.12
CA VAL A 25 33.05 65.76 -11.18
C VAL A 25 31.86 65.13 -11.90
N VAL A 26 31.19 65.86 -12.80
CA VAL A 26 30.05 65.31 -13.57
C VAL A 26 30.50 64.18 -14.49
N ILE A 27 31.60 64.35 -15.22
CA ILE A 27 32.12 63.34 -16.15
C ILE A 27 32.60 62.08 -15.40
N HIS A 28 33.30 62.25 -14.28
CA HIS A 28 33.76 61.11 -13.48
C HIS A 28 32.60 60.42 -12.76
N GLY A 29 31.61 61.19 -12.30
CA GLY A 29 30.41 60.67 -11.63
C GLY A 29 29.49 59.89 -12.57
N SER A 30 29.30 60.35 -13.81
CA SER A 30 28.49 59.61 -14.79
C SER A 30 29.20 58.33 -15.21
N ALA A 31 30.50 58.40 -15.52
CA ALA A 31 31.27 57.22 -15.92
C ALA A 31 31.42 56.20 -14.79
N SER A 32 31.45 56.61 -13.52
CA SER A 32 31.47 55.69 -12.38
C SER A 32 30.09 55.10 -12.10
N TYR A 33 29.02 55.89 -12.26
CA TYR A 33 27.65 55.42 -12.12
C TYR A 33 27.30 54.36 -13.17
N ASP A 34 27.58 54.61 -14.45
CA ASP A 34 27.28 53.68 -15.54
C ASP A 34 28.05 52.35 -15.37
N ARG A 35 29.32 52.43 -14.96
CA ARG A 35 30.12 51.24 -14.64
C ARG A 35 29.55 50.47 -13.44
N GLY A 36 29.20 51.17 -12.36
CA GLY A 36 28.60 50.54 -11.19
C GLY A 36 27.26 49.88 -11.50
N TYR A 37 26.41 50.55 -12.28
CA TYR A 37 25.13 50.00 -12.74
C TYR A 37 25.32 48.79 -13.65
N ALA A 38 26.23 48.86 -14.63
CA ALA A 38 26.52 47.75 -15.54
C ALA A 38 27.07 46.53 -14.80
N THR A 39 28.01 46.73 -13.87
CA THR A 39 28.55 45.65 -13.04
C THR A 39 27.48 45.05 -12.14
N GLY A 40 26.71 45.86 -11.40
CA GLY A 40 25.65 45.36 -10.53
C GLY A 40 24.55 44.63 -11.30
N ARG A 41 24.22 45.08 -12.52
CA ARG A 41 23.29 44.38 -13.40
C ARG A 41 23.85 43.04 -13.86
N ALA A 42 25.11 42.98 -14.29
CA ALA A 42 25.75 41.75 -14.74
C ALA A 42 25.86 40.71 -13.59
N GLU A 43 26.23 41.14 -12.39
CA GLU A 43 26.27 40.29 -11.21
C GLU A 43 24.88 39.78 -10.80
N GLY A 44 23.85 40.65 -10.87
CA GLY A 44 22.47 40.28 -10.61
C GLY A 44 21.92 39.26 -11.61
N ASP A 45 22.15 39.48 -12.91
CA ASP A 45 21.75 38.57 -13.98
C ASP A 45 22.46 37.21 -13.84
N ALA A 46 23.76 37.22 -13.47
CA ALA A 46 24.52 35.99 -13.22
C ALA A 46 24.01 35.24 -11.97
N ALA A 47 23.69 35.94 -10.88
CA ALA A 47 23.12 35.33 -9.68
C ALA A 47 21.73 34.72 -9.96
N LEU A 48 20.90 35.40 -10.74
CA LEU A 48 19.58 34.90 -11.14
C LEU A 48 19.68 33.66 -12.02
N LEU A 49 20.60 33.64 -13.01
CA LEU A 49 20.85 32.47 -13.85
C LEU A 49 21.35 31.29 -13.01
N ASN A 50 22.27 31.52 -12.08
CA ASN A 50 22.79 30.48 -11.20
C ASN A 50 21.68 29.89 -10.30
N LEU A 51 20.83 30.75 -9.72
CA LEU A 51 19.69 30.31 -8.93
C LEU A 51 18.69 29.50 -9.76
N GLN A 52 18.40 29.92 -10.99
CA GLN A 52 17.55 29.16 -11.91
C GLN A 52 18.16 27.79 -12.23
N LEU A 53 19.46 27.73 -12.54
CA LEU A 53 20.16 26.48 -12.80
C LEU A 53 20.12 25.55 -11.59
N GLN A 54 20.40 26.06 -10.39
CA GLN A 54 20.31 25.29 -9.15
C GLN A 54 18.92 24.72 -8.95
N HIS A 55 17.86 25.53 -9.06
CA HIS A 55 16.49 25.06 -8.94
C HIS A 55 16.10 24.04 -10.01
N THR A 56 16.54 24.21 -11.26
CA THR A 56 16.27 23.21 -12.32
C THR A 56 16.98 21.89 -12.02
N ASN A 57 18.20 21.95 -11.51
CA ASN A 57 18.97 20.76 -11.16
C ASN A 57 18.39 20.04 -9.94
N GLU A 58 18.02 20.78 -8.88
CA GLU A 58 17.34 20.25 -7.70
C GLU A 58 16.02 19.58 -8.07
N ARG A 59 15.19 20.22 -8.92
CA ARG A 59 13.94 19.62 -9.40
C ARG A 59 14.20 18.37 -10.23
N ALA A 60 15.22 18.37 -11.09
CA ALA A 60 15.58 17.20 -11.89
C ALA A 60 16.05 16.03 -11.01
N GLN A 61 16.80 16.31 -9.94
CA GLN A 61 17.23 15.31 -8.96
C GLN A 61 16.04 14.77 -8.16
N ALA A 62 15.19 15.65 -7.62
CA ALA A 62 14.00 15.25 -6.88
C ALA A 62 13.04 14.39 -7.72
N LEU A 63 12.87 14.71 -9.01
CA LEU A 63 12.08 13.89 -9.92
C LEU A 63 12.71 12.53 -10.19
N GLN A 64 14.04 12.46 -10.34
CA GLN A 64 14.74 11.18 -10.51
C GLN A 64 14.59 10.31 -9.26
N ASP A 65 14.77 10.87 -8.07
CA ASP A 65 14.63 10.15 -6.81
C ASP A 65 13.19 9.65 -6.62
N ALA A 66 12.20 10.52 -6.88
CA ALA A 66 10.79 10.14 -6.83
C ALA A 66 10.47 9.01 -7.83
N LEU A 67 11.04 9.05 -9.04
CA LEU A 67 10.85 8.01 -10.05
C LEU A 67 11.49 6.68 -9.62
N VAL A 68 12.68 6.71 -9.01
CA VAL A 68 13.33 5.52 -8.46
C VAL A 68 12.48 4.90 -7.35
N GLN A 69 12.02 5.72 -6.40
CA GLN A 69 11.14 5.26 -5.32
C GLN A 69 9.83 4.68 -5.86
N TYR A 70 9.22 5.35 -6.83
CA TYR A 70 8.01 4.88 -7.50
C TYR A 70 8.23 3.52 -8.17
N LYS A 71 9.32 3.35 -8.93
CA LYS A 71 9.66 2.05 -9.55
C LYS A 71 9.86 0.95 -8.52
N GLN A 72 10.50 1.25 -7.39
CA GLN A 72 10.68 0.28 -6.30
C GLN A 72 9.35 -0.11 -5.64
N GLN A 73 8.43 0.85 -5.48
CA GLN A 73 7.08 0.55 -4.97
C GLN A 73 6.29 -0.32 -5.94
N VAL A 74 6.32 0.01 -7.25
CA VAL A 74 5.67 -0.81 -8.29
C VAL A 74 6.26 -2.21 -8.34
N ALA A 75 7.60 -2.36 -8.28
CA ALA A 75 8.23 -3.67 -8.29
C ALA A 75 7.81 -4.52 -7.07
N ARG A 76 7.76 -3.92 -5.87
CA ARG A 76 7.28 -4.60 -4.66
C ARG A 76 5.80 -5.00 -4.77
N ALA A 77 4.95 -4.12 -5.30
CA ALA A 77 3.54 -4.42 -5.50
C ALA A 77 3.35 -5.58 -6.49
N ASN A 78 4.06 -5.56 -7.62
CA ASN A 78 4.01 -6.64 -8.61
C ASN A 78 4.48 -7.97 -8.03
N GLN A 79 5.57 -7.97 -7.25
CA GLN A 79 6.05 -9.18 -6.57
C GLN A 79 5.02 -9.74 -5.59
N ALA A 80 4.35 -8.88 -4.82
CA ALA A 80 3.29 -9.30 -3.91
C ALA A 80 2.09 -9.87 -4.67
N GLU A 81 1.71 -9.28 -5.81
CA GLU A 81 0.64 -9.77 -6.68
C GLU A 81 0.99 -11.15 -7.27
N GLU A 82 2.21 -11.35 -7.76
CA GLU A 82 2.68 -12.65 -8.25
C GLU A 82 2.64 -13.73 -7.16
N GLN A 83 3.11 -13.41 -5.94
CA GLN A 83 3.05 -14.33 -4.81
C GLN A 83 1.60 -14.70 -4.44
N LEU A 84 0.71 -13.70 -4.44
CA LEU A 84 -0.70 -13.91 -4.16
C LEU A 84 -1.37 -14.79 -5.22
N LEU A 85 -1.08 -14.57 -6.50
CA LEU A 85 -1.56 -15.41 -7.59
C LEU A 85 -1.03 -16.85 -7.47
N GLN A 86 0.25 -17.02 -7.13
CA GLN A 86 0.86 -18.33 -6.92
C GLN A 86 0.19 -19.08 -5.76
N VAL A 87 -0.06 -18.42 -4.64
CA VAL A 87 -0.74 -19.01 -3.49
C VAL A 87 -2.19 -19.39 -3.84
N GLN A 88 -2.91 -18.54 -4.59
CA GLN A 88 -4.26 -18.87 -5.06
C GLN A 88 -4.28 -20.10 -5.97
N GLN A 89 -3.32 -20.19 -6.90
CA GLN A 89 -3.16 -21.35 -7.77
C GLN A 89 -2.91 -22.63 -6.94
N GLN A 90 -1.95 -22.58 -6.02
CA GLN A 90 -1.62 -23.71 -5.13
C GLN A 90 -2.80 -24.15 -4.26
N LEU A 91 -3.58 -23.21 -3.73
CA LEU A 91 -4.79 -23.52 -2.97
C LEU A 91 -5.85 -24.21 -3.84
N THR A 92 -6.02 -23.76 -5.07
CA THR A 92 -6.97 -24.34 -6.03
C THR A 92 -6.56 -25.76 -6.41
N ASP A 93 -5.29 -25.96 -6.76
CA ASP A 93 -4.74 -27.27 -7.13
C ASP A 93 -4.82 -28.25 -5.95
N THR A 94 -4.44 -27.80 -4.75
CA THR A 94 -4.53 -28.61 -3.53
C THR A 94 -5.98 -29.01 -3.25
N ARG A 95 -6.93 -28.08 -3.43
CA ARG A 95 -8.36 -28.37 -3.23
C ARG A 95 -8.87 -29.41 -4.22
N HIS A 96 -8.49 -29.31 -5.49
CA HIS A 96 -8.85 -30.29 -6.51
C HIS A 96 -8.29 -31.68 -6.18
N GLN A 97 -6.98 -31.76 -5.86
CA GLN A 97 -6.35 -33.01 -5.46
C GLN A 97 -6.97 -33.61 -4.20
N LEU A 98 -7.33 -32.77 -3.23
CA LEU A 98 -8.01 -33.23 -2.03
C LEU A 98 -9.39 -33.79 -2.36
N GLN A 99 -10.18 -33.11 -3.20
CA GLN A 99 -11.50 -33.60 -3.65
C GLN A 99 -11.41 -34.96 -4.33
N GLU A 100 -10.46 -35.17 -5.24
CA GLU A 100 -10.24 -36.47 -5.88
C GLU A 100 -9.85 -37.55 -4.86
N ARG A 101 -9.01 -37.18 -3.89
CA ARG A 101 -8.55 -38.11 -2.84
C ARG A 101 -9.62 -38.43 -1.81
N ILE A 102 -10.62 -37.57 -1.56
CA ILE A 102 -11.72 -37.86 -0.62
C ILE A 102 -12.34 -39.21 -0.98
N ALA A 103 -12.72 -39.39 -2.24
CA ALA A 103 -13.32 -40.64 -2.70
C ALA A 103 -12.40 -41.83 -2.40
N HIS A 104 -11.11 -41.71 -2.67
CA HIS A 104 -10.14 -42.79 -2.42
C HIS A 104 -9.98 -43.14 -0.94
N VAL A 105 -9.89 -42.14 -0.06
CA VAL A 105 -9.65 -42.37 1.39
C VAL A 105 -10.94 -42.67 2.17
N SER A 106 -12.10 -42.47 1.58
CA SER A 106 -13.41 -42.67 2.22
C SER A 106 -14.13 -43.97 1.80
N THR A 107 -13.60 -44.75 0.86
CA THR A 107 -14.24 -45.99 0.39
C THR A 107 -13.58 -47.28 0.85
N ALA A 108 -12.25 -47.29 1.05
CA ALA A 108 -11.51 -48.50 1.42
C ALA A 108 -10.50 -48.25 2.55
N TYR A 109 -10.31 -49.23 3.42
CA TYR A 109 -9.28 -49.23 4.46
C TYR A 109 -8.44 -50.52 4.42
N ARG A 110 -7.26 -50.50 5.05
CA ARG A 110 -6.50 -51.71 5.37
C ARG A 110 -6.45 -51.84 6.88
N ALA A 111 -6.79 -53.02 7.39
CA ALA A 111 -6.77 -53.29 8.83
C ALA A 111 -5.33 -53.36 9.41
N ALA A 112 -4.33 -53.68 8.57
CA ALA A 112 -2.92 -53.76 8.96
C ALA A 112 -2.00 -53.49 7.75
N PRO A 113 -0.72 -53.13 7.98
CA PRO A 113 0.28 -53.03 6.92
C PRO A 113 0.38 -54.35 6.12
N GLY A 114 0.37 -54.27 4.79
CA GLY A 114 0.41 -55.44 3.90
C GLY A 114 -0.93 -56.15 3.67
N ALA A 115 -1.99 -55.82 4.42
CA ALA A 115 -3.33 -56.37 4.17
C ALA A 115 -3.92 -55.84 2.85
N ALA A 116 -4.81 -56.62 2.23
CA ALA A 116 -5.58 -56.16 1.09
C ALA A 116 -6.56 -55.04 1.51
N PRO A 117 -6.81 -54.01 0.68
CA PRO A 117 -7.87 -53.04 0.94
C PRO A 117 -9.24 -53.71 1.02
N THR A 118 -10.01 -53.38 2.04
CA THR A 118 -11.41 -53.80 2.22
C THR A 118 -12.32 -52.58 2.29
N ALA A 119 -13.60 -52.74 1.94
CA ALA A 119 -14.57 -51.66 2.04
C ALA A 119 -14.67 -51.16 3.49
N ILE A 120 -14.75 -49.84 3.67
CA ILE A 120 -14.89 -49.24 5.00
C ILE A 120 -16.23 -49.68 5.61
N PRO A 121 -16.26 -50.19 6.86
CA PRO A 121 -17.50 -50.44 7.58
C PRO A 121 -18.32 -49.15 7.64
N ARG A 122 -19.64 -49.24 7.47
CA ARG A 122 -20.51 -48.06 7.43
C ARG A 122 -20.27 -47.16 8.64
N CYS A 123 -19.68 -45.99 8.39
CA CYS A 123 -19.50 -44.96 9.40
C CYS A 123 -20.82 -44.20 9.55
N VAL A 124 -21.38 -44.20 10.76
CA VAL A 124 -22.68 -43.58 11.05
C VAL A 124 -22.47 -42.43 12.01
N PHE A 125 -22.84 -41.23 11.59
CA PHE A 125 -22.96 -40.08 12.48
C PHE A 125 -24.40 -39.96 12.95
N THR A 126 -24.59 -39.94 14.26
CA THR A 126 -25.93 -39.77 14.86
C THR A 126 -26.36 -38.31 14.81
N ARG A 127 -27.67 -38.04 14.90
CA ARG A 127 -28.20 -36.67 14.93
C ARG A 127 -27.69 -35.89 16.14
N GLY A 128 -27.50 -36.55 17.28
CA GLY A 128 -26.89 -35.98 18.48
C GLY A 128 -25.43 -35.59 18.26
N TRP A 129 -24.65 -36.46 17.61
CA TRP A 129 -23.26 -36.14 17.27
C TRP A 129 -23.16 -34.90 16.38
N VAL A 130 -24.00 -34.79 15.35
CA VAL A 130 -24.01 -33.62 14.44
C VAL A 130 -24.46 -32.35 15.16
N ARG A 131 -25.45 -32.44 16.06
CA ARG A 131 -25.86 -31.32 16.92
C ARG A 131 -24.67 -30.81 17.75
N ASP A 132 -23.98 -31.71 18.44
CA ASP A 132 -22.89 -31.35 19.33
C ASP A 132 -21.66 -30.83 18.56
N PHE A 133 -21.37 -31.40 17.38
CA PHE A 133 -20.37 -30.89 16.44
C PHE A 133 -20.67 -29.44 16.02
N ASN A 134 -21.90 -29.16 15.59
CA ASN A 134 -22.31 -27.81 15.21
C ASN A 134 -22.29 -26.84 16.40
N THR A 135 -22.69 -27.31 17.58
CA THR A 135 -22.67 -26.52 18.82
C THR A 135 -21.24 -26.15 19.20
N ALA A 136 -20.29 -27.08 19.05
CA ALA A 136 -18.87 -26.82 19.28
C ALA A 136 -18.28 -25.78 18.30
N LEU A 137 -18.84 -25.67 17.09
CA LEU A 137 -18.52 -24.63 16.10
C LEU A 137 -19.23 -23.29 16.36
N GLY A 138 -20.05 -23.21 17.42
CA GLY A 138 -20.78 -22.01 17.80
C GLY A 138 -22.16 -21.86 17.18
N ALA A 139 -22.72 -22.92 16.55
CA ALA A 139 -24.09 -22.88 16.08
C ALA A 139 -25.07 -22.65 17.25
N GLY A 140 -26.00 -21.71 17.08
CA GLY A 140 -26.94 -21.29 18.13
C GLY A 140 -26.42 -20.18 19.05
N LEU A 141 -25.15 -19.77 18.92
CA LEU A 141 -24.67 -18.54 19.54
C LEU A 141 -25.17 -17.32 18.74
N PRO A 142 -25.52 -16.21 19.40
CA PRO A 142 -25.84 -14.97 18.71
C PRO A 142 -24.61 -14.47 17.95
N ALA A 143 -24.75 -14.22 16.64
CA ALA A 143 -23.68 -13.63 15.84
C ALA A 143 -23.41 -12.20 16.32
N ALA A 144 -22.14 -11.88 16.62
CA ALA A 144 -21.74 -10.54 17.01
C ALA A 144 -22.03 -9.55 15.86
N GLY A 145 -22.94 -8.60 16.11
CA GLY A 145 -23.35 -7.60 15.12
C GLY A 145 -24.54 -7.97 14.23
N ALA A 146 -25.15 -9.15 14.41
CA ALA A 146 -26.41 -9.46 13.73
C ALA A 146 -27.53 -8.59 14.32
N ARG A 147 -27.98 -7.58 13.56
CA ARG A 147 -29.35 -7.09 13.71
C ARG A 147 -30.27 -8.26 13.44
N ALA A 148 -31.24 -8.46 14.32
CA ALA A 148 -32.22 -9.54 14.27
C ALA A 148 -33.17 -9.36 13.08
N ASP A 149 -32.68 -9.50 11.85
CA ASP A 149 -33.47 -9.42 10.62
C ASP A 149 -33.06 -10.55 9.66
N SER A 150 -33.45 -11.77 10.03
CA SER A 150 -33.83 -12.79 9.05
C SER A 150 -34.60 -13.91 9.77
N ALA A 151 -35.87 -13.64 10.05
CA ALA A 151 -36.87 -14.70 10.19
C ALA A 151 -36.99 -15.41 8.84
N GLY A 152 -36.22 -16.48 8.62
CA GLY A 152 -36.21 -17.17 7.33
C GLY A 152 -35.51 -18.52 7.31
N ALA A 153 -34.50 -18.73 8.16
CA ALA A 153 -34.01 -20.08 8.40
C ALA A 153 -34.85 -20.69 9.52
N GLN A 154 -35.79 -21.57 9.18
CA GLN A 154 -36.36 -22.50 10.15
C GLN A 154 -35.17 -23.26 10.75
N THR A 155 -34.75 -22.89 11.95
CA THR A 155 -33.77 -23.67 12.72
C THR A 155 -34.41 -25.04 12.91
N ALA A 156 -33.98 -26.01 12.10
CA ALA A 156 -34.42 -27.38 12.26
C ALA A 156 -34.17 -27.75 13.73
N THR A 157 -35.25 -28.01 14.47
CA THR A 157 -35.15 -28.30 15.89
C THR A 157 -34.34 -29.59 16.03
N TRP A 158 -33.09 -29.45 16.48
CA TRP A 158 -32.23 -30.59 16.76
C TRP A 158 -32.88 -31.47 17.84
N PRO A 159 -32.69 -32.80 17.79
CA PRO A 159 -33.13 -33.66 18.87
C PRO A 159 -32.57 -33.18 20.21
N ALA A 160 -33.41 -33.19 21.24
CA ALA A 160 -32.99 -32.84 22.59
C ALA A 160 -31.89 -33.80 23.09
N ALA A 161 -30.96 -33.27 23.90
CA ALA A 161 -29.91 -34.08 24.51
C ALA A 161 -30.52 -35.18 25.40
N GLY A 162 -30.02 -36.40 25.27
CA GLY A 162 -30.50 -37.56 26.03
C GLY A 162 -31.80 -38.19 25.51
N SER A 163 -32.28 -37.77 24.33
CA SER A 163 -33.44 -38.42 23.69
C SER A 163 -33.00 -39.53 22.73
N ASP A 164 -33.78 -40.62 22.63
CA ASP A 164 -33.50 -41.70 21.67
C ASP A 164 -33.41 -41.20 20.21
N ALA A 165 -34.10 -40.10 19.91
CA ALA A 165 -34.06 -39.45 18.60
C ALA A 165 -32.65 -38.92 18.23
N GLU A 166 -31.78 -38.70 19.21
CA GLU A 166 -30.40 -38.27 18.97
C GLU A 166 -29.51 -39.41 18.47
N LEU A 167 -29.89 -40.68 18.69
CA LEU A 167 -29.17 -41.86 18.20
C LEU A 167 -29.54 -42.23 16.76
N LEU A 168 -30.59 -41.62 16.20
CA LEU A 168 -30.96 -41.81 14.80
C LEU A 168 -29.82 -41.34 13.88
N GLU A 169 -29.69 -42.01 12.73
CA GLU A 169 -28.73 -41.62 11.70
C GLU A 169 -29.03 -40.22 11.17
N SER A 170 -28.00 -39.40 11.05
CA SER A 170 -28.12 -38.00 10.60
C SER A 170 -28.16 -37.84 9.08
N GLY A 171 -27.72 -38.85 8.33
CA GLY A 171 -27.49 -38.76 6.88
C GLY A 171 -26.18 -38.06 6.49
N VAL A 172 -25.45 -37.50 7.46
CA VAL A 172 -24.10 -36.95 7.24
C VAL A 172 -23.12 -38.09 7.03
N THR A 173 -22.24 -37.96 6.05
CA THR A 173 -21.21 -38.94 5.70
C THR A 173 -19.82 -38.44 6.06
N PRO A 174 -18.79 -39.32 6.14
CA PRO A 174 -17.41 -38.87 6.33
C PRO A 174 -16.91 -37.91 5.25
N ALA A 175 -17.42 -38.03 4.02
CA ALA A 175 -17.10 -37.12 2.94
C ALA A 175 -17.62 -35.70 3.21
N ASP A 176 -18.81 -35.56 3.80
CA ASP A 176 -19.39 -34.27 4.17
C ASP A 176 -18.56 -33.58 5.27
N ILE A 177 -18.09 -34.33 6.28
CA ILE A 177 -17.21 -33.79 7.32
C ILE A 177 -15.87 -33.32 6.75
N LEU A 178 -15.31 -34.07 5.80
CA LEU A 178 -14.05 -33.68 5.17
C LEU A 178 -14.22 -32.47 4.24
N ALA A 179 -15.33 -32.39 3.50
CA ALA A 179 -15.69 -31.21 2.70
C ALA A 179 -15.88 -29.98 3.60
N PHE A 180 -16.61 -30.13 4.71
CA PHE A 180 -16.75 -29.07 5.72
C PHE A 180 -15.39 -28.62 6.26
N ALA A 181 -14.49 -29.53 6.61
CA ALA A 181 -13.17 -29.18 7.14
C ALA A 181 -12.33 -28.37 6.13
N GLN A 182 -12.44 -28.69 4.83
CA GLN A 182 -11.79 -27.92 3.76
C GLN A 182 -12.34 -26.49 3.69
N ASP A 183 -13.67 -26.35 3.70
CA ASP A 183 -14.33 -25.04 3.64
C ASP A 183 -14.05 -24.20 4.89
N TYR A 184 -14.11 -24.82 6.07
CA TYR A 184 -13.81 -24.18 7.34
C TYR A 184 -12.34 -23.74 7.44
N GLY A 185 -11.41 -24.58 6.98
CA GLY A 185 -9.98 -24.22 6.91
C GLY A 185 -9.74 -23.03 5.97
N ALA A 186 -10.36 -23.03 4.78
CA ALA A 186 -10.28 -21.92 3.85
C ALA A 186 -10.87 -20.63 4.42
N TRP A 187 -12.02 -20.71 5.10
CA TRP A 187 -12.61 -19.58 5.81
C TRP A 187 -11.68 -19.06 6.92
N SER A 188 -11.10 -19.93 7.74
CA SER A 188 -10.20 -19.53 8.83
C SER A 188 -8.97 -18.78 8.31
N LEU A 189 -8.33 -19.29 7.26
CA LEU A 189 -7.17 -18.64 6.65
C LEU A 189 -7.50 -17.27 6.05
N ARG A 190 -8.68 -17.12 5.41
CA ARG A 190 -9.14 -15.83 4.90
C ARG A 190 -9.35 -14.80 6.00
N ASN A 191 -9.95 -15.20 7.13
CA ASN A 191 -10.13 -14.29 8.28
C ASN A 191 -8.78 -13.88 8.88
N LEU A 192 -7.83 -14.81 9.01
CA LEU A 192 -6.47 -14.48 9.47
C LEU A 192 -5.79 -13.48 8.55
N ALA A 193 -5.89 -13.65 7.22
CA ALA A 193 -5.35 -12.71 6.25
C ALA A 193 -6.00 -11.32 6.37
N GLN A 194 -7.32 -11.25 6.56
CA GLN A 194 -8.02 -9.98 6.78
C GLN A 194 -7.60 -9.30 8.08
N LEU A 195 -7.44 -10.05 9.18
CA LEU A 195 -6.97 -9.51 10.45
C LEU A 195 -5.55 -8.94 10.35
N ASN A 196 -4.64 -9.66 9.69
CA ASN A 196 -3.27 -9.16 9.47
C ASN A 196 -3.27 -7.87 8.65
N ALA A 197 -4.07 -7.81 7.56
CA ALA A 197 -4.18 -6.61 6.75
C ALA A 197 -4.72 -5.40 7.55
N LEU A 198 -5.65 -5.62 8.49
CA LEU A 198 -6.15 -4.56 9.36
C LEU A 198 -5.10 -4.08 10.37
N LEU A 199 -4.28 -4.99 10.91
CA LEU A 199 -3.21 -4.64 11.84
C LEU A 199 -2.09 -3.86 11.13
N GLU A 200 -1.71 -4.27 9.93
CA GLU A 200 -0.69 -3.59 9.12
C GLU A 200 -1.11 -2.20 8.64
N GLN A 201 -2.41 -1.94 8.51
CA GLN A 201 -2.94 -0.60 8.19
C GLN A 201 -3.06 0.32 9.42
N GLY A 202 -2.98 -0.26 10.63
CA GLY A 202 -3.10 0.47 11.89
C GLY A 202 -1.79 0.96 12.49
N GLU A 203 -0.64 0.51 11.95
CA GLU A 203 0.71 1.03 12.26
C GLU A 203 1.16 2.08 11.23
#